data_AF-A0A093HBH1-F1
#
_entry.id   AF-A0A093HBH1-F1
#
_cell.length_a   1.000
_cell.length_b   1.000
_cell.length_c   1.000
_cell.angle_alpha   90.00
_cell.angle_beta   90.00
_cell.angle_gamma   90.00
#
_symmetry.space_group_name_H-M   'P 1'
#
loop_
_entity.id
_entity.type
_entity.pdbx_description
1 polymer ?
#
loop_
_entity_poly.entity_id
_entity_poly.type
_entity_poly.pdbx_seq_one_letter_code
_entity_poly.pdbx_strand_id
1 'polypeptide(L)'
;SDFTAKEKEKMAEAELRKLQQRFRILAESKKSFGANMKHQMYTQEKEINSLKQEHKEMSLMLSHIKSPRNMMLDDRNRVEFKFLLQTKDQYDSLIRARKAMLADLDKKIMEMEKKITRQNLIAAKVKQANSSKWLKKKIQTLEMRLNHVTVHFDTILTTNTKLRGEIENLRIQKAILDNFSLNLHKKLDQQNRRMDTVIERSTQAYEQRAETLARTSAMKERHCKDTVQYNIELQERERILDQETKLKTFMLIKFMDRSELEEQAKKEEALKAIQRAKRRRGESFESREVAYRRLLELAENGDIDWLVKGFIAKEEKNFAYFSYATELNNEMERLQKKIKDLQNEITLLEMEQDNAESSDLHILTELEEKLRKATEEANRYEDSCKESSKILGQRKSAVEFLFKQMNCDATKIKEQLGENGEITDLNLLQFFDIIEKKTNELLLMASVLRYAAAEAEGEQYAVPFANPLLGGTGLLKTMDRTRLCPPPP
;
A
#
# COMPACT_ATOMS: atom_id res chain seq x y z
N SER A 1 111.16 -19.15 -139.54
CA SER A 1 109.89 -19.74 -139.97
C SER A 1 108.96 -18.61 -140.33
N ASP A 2 108.60 -18.52 -141.60
CA ASP A 2 108.65 -17.27 -142.36
C ASP A 2 107.47 -16.31 -142.13
N PHE A 3 107.82 -15.13 -141.61
CA PHE A 3 107.05 -13.89 -141.74
C PHE A 3 107.88 -12.88 -142.54
N THR A 4 107.22 -12.18 -143.47
CA THR A 4 107.82 -11.27 -144.45
C THR A 4 108.18 -9.90 -143.83
N ALA A 5 109.15 -9.20 -144.45
CA ALA A 5 109.83 -8.00 -143.93
C ALA A 5 108.93 -6.82 -143.48
N LYS A 6 107.64 -6.80 -143.85
CA LYS A 6 106.69 -5.72 -143.54
C LYS A 6 106.15 -5.75 -142.09
N GLU A 7 106.33 -6.85 -141.37
CA GLU A 7 105.81 -6.99 -139.99
C GLU A 7 106.82 -6.57 -138.92
N LYS A 8 108.13 -6.58 -139.22
CA LYS A 8 109.18 -6.15 -138.28
C LYS A 8 109.24 -4.63 -138.08
N GLU A 9 108.88 -3.85 -139.10
CA GLU A 9 108.92 -2.38 -139.06
C GLU A 9 107.78 -1.79 -138.19
N LYS A 10 106.60 -2.43 -138.17
CA LYS A 10 105.47 -1.99 -137.33
C LYS A 10 105.67 -2.19 -135.83
N MET A 11 106.48 -3.18 -135.40
CA MET A 11 106.77 -3.37 -133.97
C MET A 11 107.74 -2.31 -133.42
N ALA A 12 108.71 -1.85 -134.21
CA ALA A 12 109.67 -0.83 -133.78
C ALA A 12 109.01 0.55 -133.57
N GLU A 13 108.08 0.96 -134.43
CA GLU A 13 107.33 2.22 -134.25
C GLU A 13 106.42 2.20 -133.02
N ALA A 14 105.87 1.03 -132.66
CA ALA A 14 105.01 0.88 -131.49
C ALA A 14 105.80 1.02 -130.17
N GLU A 15 107.06 0.58 -130.12
CA GLU A 15 107.91 0.75 -128.94
C GLU A 15 108.39 2.21 -128.77
N LEU A 16 108.71 2.91 -129.87
CA LEU A 16 109.16 4.30 -129.79
C LEU A 16 108.07 5.23 -129.22
N ARG A 17 106.81 5.06 -129.63
CA ARG A 17 105.68 5.84 -129.09
C ARG A 17 105.46 5.60 -127.60
N LYS A 18 105.60 4.35 -127.14
CA LYS A 18 105.47 4.02 -125.70
C LYS A 18 106.55 4.72 -124.87
N LEU A 19 107.79 4.82 -125.38
CA LEU A 19 108.88 5.46 -124.64
C LEU A 19 108.72 6.98 -124.55
N GLN A 20 108.30 7.63 -125.64
CA GLN A 20 108.03 9.08 -125.64
C GLN A 20 106.88 9.45 -124.69
N GLN A 21 105.84 8.62 -124.61
CA GLN A 21 104.72 8.88 -123.69
C GLN A 21 105.13 8.73 -122.22
N ARG A 22 106.04 7.81 -121.88
CA ARG A 22 106.58 7.65 -120.53
C ARG A 22 107.42 8.85 -120.08
N PHE A 23 108.26 9.40 -120.96
CA PHE A 23 109.06 10.59 -120.61
C PHE A 23 108.20 11.83 -120.34
N ARG A 24 107.11 12.01 -121.09
CA ARG A 24 106.19 13.13 -120.88
C ARG A 24 105.50 13.05 -119.53
N ILE A 25 105.01 11.87 -119.15
CA ILE A 25 104.35 11.65 -117.84
C ILE A 25 105.34 11.89 -116.68
N LEU A 26 106.60 11.46 -116.81
CA LEU A 26 107.59 11.63 -115.74
C LEU A 26 108.02 13.10 -115.56
N ALA A 27 108.09 13.87 -116.65
CA ALA A 27 108.41 15.28 -116.59
C ALA A 27 107.27 16.09 -115.95
N GLU A 28 106.02 15.77 -116.28
CA GLU A 28 104.83 16.38 -115.64
C GLU A 28 104.72 16.02 -114.15
N SER A 29 105.02 14.78 -113.75
CA SER A 29 104.97 14.37 -112.33
C SER A 29 106.03 15.05 -111.48
N LYS A 30 107.24 15.27 -112.01
CA LYS A 30 108.30 15.99 -111.29
C LYS A 30 107.94 17.47 -111.09
N LYS A 31 107.26 18.08 -112.07
CA LYS A 31 106.83 19.48 -112.00
C LYS A 31 105.66 19.67 -111.02
N SER A 32 104.70 18.74 -110.99
CA SER A 32 103.58 18.78 -110.04
C SER A 32 104.01 18.50 -108.60
N PHE A 33 104.94 17.56 -108.37
CA PHE A 33 105.48 17.28 -107.05
C PHE A 33 106.24 18.48 -106.46
N GLY A 34 107.07 19.15 -107.28
CA GLY A 34 107.78 20.36 -106.85
C GLY A 34 106.86 21.53 -106.50
N ALA A 35 105.74 21.68 -107.22
CA ALA A 35 104.72 22.69 -106.91
C ALA A 35 103.96 22.36 -105.60
N ASN A 36 103.58 21.09 -105.39
CA ASN A 36 102.90 20.66 -104.17
C ASN A 36 103.78 20.82 -102.92
N MET A 37 105.07 20.46 -102.99
CA MET A 37 105.98 20.66 -101.84
C MET A 37 106.11 22.14 -101.45
N LYS A 38 106.23 23.05 -102.43
CA LYS A 38 106.28 24.49 -102.15
C LYS A 38 104.98 25.01 -101.52
N HIS A 39 103.82 24.54 -102.01
CA HIS A 39 102.54 24.91 -101.41
C HIS A 39 102.42 24.40 -99.98
N GLN A 40 102.84 23.16 -99.69
CA GLN A 40 102.77 22.57 -98.36
C GLN A 40 103.67 23.31 -97.36
N MET A 41 104.89 23.67 -97.77
CA MET A 41 105.79 24.48 -96.95
C MET A 41 105.19 25.87 -96.64
N TYR A 42 104.62 26.53 -97.63
CA TYR A 42 103.97 27.83 -97.43
C TYR A 42 102.77 27.74 -96.47
N THR A 43 101.96 26.68 -96.55
CA THR A 43 100.85 26.47 -95.61
C THR A 43 101.33 26.21 -94.18
N GLN A 44 102.36 25.39 -94.00
CA GLN A 44 102.94 25.11 -92.67
C GLN A 44 103.54 26.38 -92.05
N GLU A 45 104.23 27.19 -92.85
CA GLU A 45 104.84 28.43 -92.37
C GLU A 45 103.77 29.46 -91.94
N LYS A 46 102.65 29.53 -92.66
CA LYS A 46 101.49 30.35 -92.28
C LYS A 46 100.87 29.88 -90.96
N GLU A 47 100.72 28.56 -90.77
CA GLU A 47 100.15 27.98 -89.55
C GLU A 47 101.06 28.19 -88.33
N ILE A 48 102.38 28.01 -88.49
CA ILE A 48 103.36 28.30 -87.43
C ILE A 48 103.30 29.78 -87.02
N ASN A 49 103.14 30.69 -87.99
CA ASN A 49 103.02 32.11 -87.69
C ASN A 49 101.71 32.44 -86.93
N SER A 50 100.60 31.76 -87.25
CA SER A 50 99.34 31.88 -86.49
C SER A 50 99.50 31.41 -85.04
N LEU A 51 100.08 30.22 -84.82
CA LEU A 51 100.31 29.67 -83.49
C LEU A 51 101.26 30.54 -82.65
N LYS A 52 102.29 31.12 -83.28
CA LYS A 52 103.19 32.09 -82.61
C LYS A 52 102.45 33.35 -82.17
N GLN A 53 101.44 33.79 -82.92
CA GLN A 53 100.62 34.93 -82.53
C GLN A 53 99.72 34.57 -81.34
N GLU A 54 99.00 33.44 -81.38
CA GLU A 54 98.17 32.98 -80.25
C GLU A 54 98.99 32.79 -78.97
N HIS A 55 100.20 32.22 -79.06
CA HIS A 55 101.08 32.08 -77.91
C HIS A 55 101.45 33.45 -77.31
N LYS A 56 101.73 34.46 -78.15
CA LYS A 56 101.99 35.82 -77.67
C LYS A 56 100.77 36.41 -76.98
N GLU A 57 99.58 36.22 -77.53
CA GLU A 57 98.31 36.70 -76.97
C GLU A 57 98.00 36.05 -75.61
N MET A 58 98.12 34.73 -75.49
CA MET A 58 97.96 34.02 -74.22
C MET A 58 99.01 34.44 -73.19
N SER A 59 100.26 34.61 -73.61
CA SER A 59 101.33 35.04 -72.72
C SER A 59 101.11 36.46 -72.20
N LEU A 60 100.56 37.35 -73.04
CA LEU A 60 100.11 38.68 -72.62
C LEU A 60 98.97 38.61 -71.61
N MET A 61 97.93 37.80 -71.85
CA MET A 61 96.83 37.61 -70.89
C MET A 61 97.33 37.07 -69.55
N LEU A 62 98.22 36.07 -69.57
CA LEU A 62 98.84 35.54 -68.36
C LEU A 62 99.65 36.61 -67.63
N SER A 63 100.37 37.47 -68.36
CA SER A 63 101.11 38.59 -67.75
C SER A 63 100.17 39.63 -67.13
N HIS A 64 99.02 39.89 -67.75
CA HIS A 64 98.00 40.80 -67.21
C HIS A 64 97.36 40.22 -65.95
N ILE A 65 97.01 38.94 -65.93
CA ILE A 65 96.47 38.26 -64.75
C ILE A 65 97.50 38.23 -63.63
N LYS A 66 98.76 37.88 -63.95
CA LYS A 66 99.88 37.86 -63.00
C LYS A 66 100.52 39.24 -62.78
N SER A 67 99.87 40.32 -63.23
CA SER A 67 100.35 41.66 -62.98
C SER A 67 100.41 41.88 -61.46
N PRO A 68 101.49 42.47 -60.93
CA PRO A 68 101.62 42.70 -59.48
C PRO A 68 100.41 43.39 -58.86
N ARG A 69 99.76 44.30 -59.61
CA ARG A 69 98.54 44.98 -59.17
C ARG A 69 97.38 44.02 -58.94
N ASN A 70 97.16 43.07 -59.85
CA ASN A 70 96.06 42.10 -59.74
C ASN A 70 96.34 41.09 -58.62
N MET A 71 97.58 40.62 -58.50
CA MET A 71 97.97 39.75 -57.38
C MET A 71 97.80 40.44 -56.02
N MET A 72 98.16 41.71 -55.89
CA MET A 72 97.94 42.48 -54.65
C MET A 72 96.45 42.67 -54.34
N LEU A 73 95.61 42.91 -55.35
CA LEU A 73 94.17 43.00 -55.17
C LEU A 73 93.58 41.65 -54.73
N ASP A 74 94.00 40.55 -55.33
CA ASP A 74 93.56 39.20 -54.96
C ASP A 74 93.99 38.84 -53.52
N ASP A 75 95.22 39.17 -53.13
CA ASP A 75 95.66 38.96 -51.75
C ASP A 75 94.90 39.83 -50.75
N ARG A 76 94.60 41.09 -51.09
CA ARG A 76 93.77 41.96 -50.26
C ARG A 76 92.36 41.39 -50.11
N ASN A 77 91.74 40.98 -51.21
CA ASN A 77 90.43 40.35 -51.21
C ASN A 77 90.45 39.05 -50.39
N ARG A 78 91.51 38.24 -50.47
CA ARG A 78 91.67 37.01 -49.69
C ARG A 78 91.73 37.28 -48.19
N VAL A 79 92.48 38.31 -47.78
CA VAL A 79 92.57 38.71 -46.36
C VAL A 79 91.22 39.24 -45.87
N GLU A 80 90.54 40.06 -46.67
CA GLU A 80 89.21 40.58 -46.35
C GLU A 80 88.16 39.45 -46.24
N PHE A 81 88.16 38.51 -47.18
CA PHE A 81 87.31 37.31 -47.11
C PHE A 81 87.57 36.49 -45.86
N LYS A 82 88.83 36.31 -45.47
CA LYS A 82 89.18 35.58 -44.25
C LYS A 82 88.63 36.29 -43.01
N PHE A 83 88.73 37.62 -42.95
CA PHE A 83 88.18 38.40 -41.84
C PHE A 83 86.65 38.35 -41.80
N LEU A 84 85.98 38.49 -42.96
CA LEU A 84 84.52 38.37 -43.06
C LEU A 84 84.02 36.97 -42.68
N LEU A 85 84.75 35.92 -43.05
CA LEU A 85 84.42 34.55 -42.67
C LEU A 85 84.52 34.37 -41.14
N GLN A 86 85.60 34.87 -40.53
CA GLN A 86 85.77 34.82 -39.07
C GLN A 86 84.67 35.58 -38.32
N THR A 87 84.29 36.77 -38.79
CA THR A 87 83.19 37.54 -38.17
C THR A 87 81.85 36.84 -38.34
N LYS A 88 81.59 36.23 -39.51
CA LYS A 88 80.40 35.42 -39.76
C LYS A 88 80.33 34.20 -38.83
N ASP A 89 81.44 33.48 -38.64
CA ASP A 89 81.52 32.34 -37.72
C ASP A 89 81.27 32.76 -36.26
N GLN A 90 81.76 33.93 -35.86
CA GLN A 90 81.47 34.51 -34.53
C GLN A 90 79.97 34.81 -34.37
N TYR A 91 79.33 35.47 -35.34
CA TYR A 91 77.89 35.72 -35.27
C TYR A 91 77.08 34.43 -35.29
N ASP A 92 77.46 33.44 -36.09
CA ASP A 92 76.82 32.12 -36.10
C ASP A 92 76.95 31.42 -34.74
N SER A 93 78.08 31.56 -34.05
CA SER A 93 78.25 31.05 -32.68
C SER A 93 77.32 31.76 -31.68
N LEU A 94 77.19 33.09 -31.77
CA LEU A 94 76.30 33.88 -30.91
C LEU A 94 74.82 33.58 -31.19
N ILE A 95 74.43 33.42 -32.45
CA ILE A 95 73.08 33.02 -32.84
C ILE A 95 72.75 31.64 -32.28
N ARG A 96 73.68 30.68 -32.38
CA ARG A 96 73.50 29.34 -31.79
C ARG A 96 73.32 29.39 -30.27
N ALA A 97 74.16 30.17 -29.57
CA ALA A 97 74.04 30.35 -28.12
C ALA A 97 72.69 30.98 -27.72
N ARG A 98 72.24 32.01 -28.44
CA ARG A 98 70.94 32.66 -28.19
C ARG A 98 69.77 31.72 -28.48
N LYS A 99 69.82 30.94 -29.57
CA LYS A 99 68.79 29.92 -29.89
C LYS A 99 68.71 28.85 -28.81
N ALA A 100 69.85 28.41 -28.26
CA ALA A 100 69.86 27.47 -27.14
C ALA A 100 69.20 28.07 -25.88
N MET A 101 69.51 29.33 -25.55
CA MET A 101 68.88 30.02 -24.42
C MET A 101 67.37 30.18 -24.60
N LEU A 102 66.89 30.51 -25.81
CA LEU A 102 65.47 30.58 -26.13
C LEU A 102 64.78 29.22 -25.95
N ALA A 103 65.39 28.14 -26.45
CA ALA A 103 64.85 26.79 -26.28
C ALA A 103 64.74 26.38 -24.80
N ASP A 104 65.69 26.79 -23.95
CA ASP A 104 65.61 26.54 -22.51
C ASP A 104 64.57 27.39 -21.80
N LEU A 105 64.34 28.63 -22.25
CA LEU A 105 63.23 29.45 -21.76
C LEU A 105 61.87 28.86 -22.19
N ASP A 106 61.73 28.41 -23.42
CA ASP A 106 60.51 27.76 -23.93
C ASP A 106 60.19 26.50 -23.12
N LYS A 107 61.19 25.67 -22.79
CA LYS A 107 61.00 24.51 -21.89
C LYS A 107 60.47 24.94 -20.52
N LYS A 108 61.04 26.00 -19.94
CA LYS A 108 60.58 26.53 -18.64
C LYS A 108 59.14 27.08 -18.72
N ILE A 109 58.79 27.76 -19.82
CA ILE A 109 57.43 28.23 -20.07
C ILE A 109 56.47 27.04 -20.12
N MET A 110 56.78 26.01 -20.90
CA MET A 110 55.95 24.80 -21.00
C MET A 110 55.78 24.09 -19.64
N GLU A 111 56.84 24.01 -18.82
CA GLU A 111 56.76 23.44 -17.48
C GLU A 111 55.84 24.26 -16.56
N MET A 112 55.92 25.59 -16.64
CA MET A 112 55.07 26.48 -15.87
C MET A 112 53.61 26.42 -16.33
N GLU A 113 53.35 26.38 -17.64
CA GLU A 113 52.02 26.18 -18.21
C GLU A 113 51.41 24.84 -17.76
N LYS A 114 52.22 23.77 -17.74
CA LYS A 114 51.81 22.46 -17.18
C LYS A 114 51.48 22.55 -15.69
N LYS A 115 52.21 23.35 -14.90
CA LYS A 115 51.90 23.57 -13.48
C LYS A 115 50.60 24.37 -13.30
N ILE A 116 50.40 25.41 -14.09
CA ILE A 116 49.20 26.26 -14.07
C ILE A 116 47.95 25.44 -14.43
N THR A 117 48.01 24.64 -15.50
CA THR A 117 46.89 23.78 -15.91
C THR A 117 46.53 22.75 -14.84
N ARG A 118 47.53 22.12 -14.20
CA ARG A 118 47.31 21.20 -13.05
C ARG A 118 46.64 21.91 -11.88
N GLN A 119 47.12 23.10 -11.49
CA GLN A 119 46.52 23.88 -10.40
C GLN A 119 45.09 24.31 -10.73
N ASN A 120 44.82 24.75 -11.95
CA ASN A 120 43.47 25.12 -12.40
C ASN A 120 42.50 23.93 -12.35
N LEU A 121 42.95 22.74 -12.74
CA LEU A 121 42.15 21.52 -12.63
C LEU A 121 41.83 21.20 -11.16
N ILE A 122 42.81 21.29 -10.26
CA ILE A 122 42.60 21.07 -8.82
C ILE A 122 41.63 22.12 -8.28
N ALA A 123 41.82 23.40 -8.60
CA ALA A 123 40.94 24.48 -8.15
C ALA A 123 39.51 24.32 -8.69
N ALA A 124 39.32 23.88 -9.93
CA ALA A 124 38.00 23.58 -10.50
C ALA A 124 37.33 22.41 -9.77
N LYS A 125 38.05 21.32 -9.50
CA LYS A 125 37.54 20.18 -8.73
C LYS A 125 37.17 20.57 -7.30
N VAL A 126 37.99 21.39 -6.63
CA VAL A 126 37.71 21.91 -5.29
C VAL A 126 36.48 22.83 -5.31
N LYS A 127 36.32 23.71 -6.31
CA LYS A 127 35.12 24.54 -6.46
C LYS A 127 33.85 23.72 -6.73
N GLN A 128 33.97 22.64 -7.50
CA GLN A 128 32.86 21.72 -7.75
C GLN A 128 32.47 20.95 -6.47
N ALA A 129 33.45 20.43 -5.73
CA ALA A 129 33.24 19.75 -4.44
C ALA A 129 32.70 20.70 -3.35
N ASN A 130 33.23 21.92 -3.28
CA ASN A 130 32.77 22.98 -2.39
C ASN A 130 31.62 23.81 -2.99
N SER A 131 30.84 23.25 -3.91
CA SER A 131 29.62 23.90 -4.33
C SER A 131 28.68 23.96 -3.12
N SER A 132 28.68 25.10 -2.42
CA SER A 132 27.89 25.35 -1.22
C SER A 132 26.41 24.95 -1.42
N LYS A 133 25.92 25.05 -2.66
CA LYS A 133 24.59 24.59 -3.08
C LYS A 133 24.40 23.06 -2.95
N TRP A 134 25.36 22.23 -3.36
CA TRP A 134 25.25 20.77 -3.24
C TRP A 134 25.29 20.34 -1.78
N LEU A 135 26.22 20.90 -0.99
CA LEU A 135 26.31 20.61 0.43
C LEU A 135 25.03 21.04 1.17
N LYS A 136 24.49 22.23 0.86
CA LYS A 136 23.19 22.69 1.39
C LYS A 136 22.04 21.76 1.02
N LYS A 137 21.94 21.30 -0.23
CA LYS A 137 20.93 20.32 -0.65
C LYS A 137 21.08 19.00 0.10
N LYS A 138 22.32 18.54 0.32
CA LYS A 138 22.60 17.31 1.06
C LYS A 138 22.19 17.44 2.52
N ILE A 139 22.49 18.57 3.16
CA ILE A 139 22.05 18.90 4.52
C ILE A 139 20.52 18.92 4.59
N GLN A 140 19.85 19.65 3.69
CA GLN A 140 18.38 19.70 3.63
C GLN A 140 17.74 18.32 3.46
N THR A 141 18.33 17.45 2.64
CA THR A 141 17.83 16.09 2.45
C THR A 141 17.97 15.26 3.74
N LEU A 142 19.10 15.42 4.44
CA LEU A 142 19.33 14.73 5.71
C LEU A 142 18.42 15.27 6.82
N GLU A 143 18.22 16.58 6.88
CA GLU A 143 17.28 17.24 7.80
C GLU A 143 15.84 16.80 7.53
N MET A 144 15.41 16.76 6.27
CA MET A 144 14.08 16.27 5.90
C MET A 144 13.90 14.80 6.27
N ARG A 145 14.92 13.96 6.05
CA ARG A 145 14.89 12.55 6.47
C ARG A 145 14.83 12.41 7.99
N LEU A 146 15.59 13.22 8.72
CA LEU A 146 15.55 13.25 10.18
C LEU A 146 14.16 13.66 10.67
N ASN A 147 13.61 14.75 10.15
CA ASN A 147 12.26 15.22 10.49
C ASN A 147 11.20 14.17 10.19
N HIS A 148 11.30 13.46 9.06
CA HIS A 148 10.38 12.37 8.73
C HIS A 148 10.43 11.24 9.76
N VAL A 149 11.63 10.83 10.19
CA VAL A 149 11.80 9.80 11.23
C VAL A 149 11.27 10.29 12.58
N THR A 150 11.55 11.54 12.96
CA THR A 150 11.04 12.14 14.21
C THR A 150 9.52 12.19 14.22
N VAL A 151 8.88 12.67 13.15
CA VAL A 151 7.41 12.71 13.05
C VAL A 151 6.82 11.30 13.08
N HIS A 152 7.45 10.33 12.41
CA HIS A 152 7.01 8.94 12.47
C HIS A 152 7.11 8.37 13.89
N PHE A 153 8.20 8.64 14.60
CA PHE A 153 8.39 8.25 15.99
C PHE A 153 7.35 8.91 16.92
N ASP A 154 7.09 10.20 16.78
CA ASP A 154 6.07 10.92 17.55
C ASP A 154 4.66 10.37 17.26
N THR A 155 4.39 10.00 16.00
CA THR A 155 3.15 9.33 15.61
C THR A 155 3.01 7.96 16.30
N ILE A 156 4.08 7.17 16.36
CA ILE A 156 4.09 5.91 17.11
C ILE A 156 3.89 6.16 18.61
N LEU A 157 4.52 7.19 19.18
CA LEU A 157 4.32 7.52 20.59
C LEU A 157 2.88 7.92 20.90
N THR A 158 2.27 8.75 20.06
CA THR A 158 0.87 9.20 20.26
C THR A 158 -0.14 8.07 20.06
N THR A 159 0.10 7.14 19.13
CA THR A 159 -0.73 5.93 19.01
C THR A 159 -0.53 5.01 20.22
N ASN A 160 0.71 4.87 20.72
CA ASN A 160 1.00 4.08 21.90
C ASN A 160 0.36 4.65 23.18
N THR A 161 0.33 5.98 23.36
CA THR A 161 -0.36 6.60 24.50
C THR A 161 -1.88 6.39 24.42
N LYS A 162 -2.49 6.45 23.24
CA LYS A 162 -3.91 6.10 23.03
C LYS A 162 -4.20 4.64 23.41
N LEU A 163 -3.39 3.70 22.90
CA LEU A 163 -3.54 2.28 23.23
C LEU A 163 -3.36 2.00 24.73
N ARG A 164 -2.42 2.69 25.41
CA ARG A 164 -2.28 2.59 26.86
C ARG A 164 -3.53 3.09 27.59
N GLY A 165 -4.14 4.17 27.12
CA GLY A 165 -5.42 4.66 27.64
C GLY A 165 -6.56 3.65 27.46
N GLU A 166 -6.66 3.04 26.29
CA GLU A 166 -7.65 1.97 26.02
C GLU A 166 -7.44 0.75 26.92
N ILE A 167 -6.19 0.31 27.11
CA ILE A 167 -5.87 -0.80 28.02
C ILE A 167 -6.29 -0.47 29.46
N GLU A 168 -6.06 0.76 29.92
CA GLU A 168 -6.46 1.15 31.28
C GLU A 168 -7.98 1.22 31.42
N ASN A 169 -8.69 1.74 30.43
CA ASN A 169 -10.15 1.73 30.39
C ASN A 169 -10.70 0.28 30.45
N LEU A 170 -10.13 -0.64 29.67
CA LEU A 170 -10.52 -2.05 29.69
C LEU A 170 -10.23 -2.71 31.05
N ARG A 171 -9.13 -2.35 31.71
CA ARG A 171 -8.81 -2.83 33.07
C ARG A 171 -9.83 -2.34 34.10
N ILE A 172 -10.22 -1.07 34.02
CA ILE A 172 -11.26 -0.50 34.89
C ILE A 172 -12.60 -1.21 34.66
N GLN A 173 -13.01 -1.40 33.40
CA GLN A 173 -14.23 -2.13 33.06
C GLN A 173 -14.20 -3.57 33.58
N LYS A 174 -13.07 -4.28 33.42
CA LYS A 174 -12.90 -5.61 33.98
C LYS A 174 -13.04 -5.62 35.51
N ALA A 175 -12.41 -4.67 36.21
CA ALA A 175 -12.51 -4.58 37.67
C ALA A 175 -13.95 -4.34 38.14
N ILE A 176 -14.72 -3.54 37.40
CA ILE A 176 -16.16 -3.32 37.66
C ILE A 176 -16.95 -4.62 37.46
N LEU A 177 -16.71 -5.34 36.35
CA LEU A 177 -17.37 -6.63 36.09
C LEU A 177 -17.02 -7.68 37.14
N ASP A 178 -15.76 -7.77 37.56
CA ASP A 178 -15.31 -8.67 38.61
C ASP A 178 -16.00 -8.36 39.95
N ASN A 179 -16.21 -7.08 40.26
CA ASN A 179 -16.95 -6.66 41.46
C ASN A 179 -18.43 -7.07 41.38
N PHE A 180 -19.09 -6.86 40.23
CA PHE A 180 -20.46 -7.32 40.02
C PHE A 180 -20.59 -8.84 40.14
N SER A 181 -19.66 -9.59 39.54
CA SER A 181 -19.61 -11.04 39.65
C SER A 181 -19.47 -11.50 41.10
N LEU A 182 -18.58 -10.89 41.88
CA LEU A 182 -18.41 -11.18 43.30
C LEU A 182 -19.69 -10.89 44.10
N ASN A 183 -20.37 -9.78 43.81
CA ASN A 183 -21.62 -9.44 44.48
C ASN A 183 -22.76 -10.40 44.14
N LEU A 184 -22.83 -10.86 42.88
CA LEU A 184 -23.78 -11.89 42.47
C LEU A 184 -23.51 -13.21 43.18
N HIS A 185 -22.25 -13.64 43.28
CA HIS A 185 -21.88 -14.84 44.04
C HIS A 185 -22.26 -14.72 45.52
N LYS A 186 -22.00 -13.58 46.16
CA LYS A 186 -22.42 -13.34 47.56
C LYS A 186 -23.94 -13.43 47.73
N LYS A 187 -24.72 -12.89 46.79
CA LYS A 187 -26.18 -12.97 46.81
C LYS A 187 -26.67 -14.41 46.63
N LEU A 188 -26.04 -15.17 45.72
CA LEU A 188 -26.34 -16.57 45.49
C LEU A 188 -26.04 -17.41 46.75
N ASP A 189 -24.88 -17.22 47.36
CA ASP A 189 -24.51 -17.87 48.62
C ASP A 189 -25.49 -17.54 49.75
N GLN A 190 -25.93 -16.28 49.83
CA GLN A 190 -26.94 -15.87 50.80
C GLN A 190 -28.29 -16.56 50.55
N GLN A 191 -28.70 -16.70 49.28
CA GLN A 191 -29.92 -17.40 48.92
C GLN A 191 -29.83 -18.90 49.23
N ASN A 192 -28.72 -19.55 48.91
CA ASN A 192 -28.50 -20.95 49.24
C ASN A 192 -28.57 -21.19 50.75
N ARG A 193 -27.92 -20.34 51.57
CA ARG A 193 -28.05 -20.42 53.04
C ARG A 193 -29.50 -20.27 53.50
N ARG A 194 -30.26 -19.34 52.92
CA ARG A 194 -31.70 -19.20 53.25
C ARG A 194 -32.47 -20.46 52.88
N MET A 195 -32.22 -21.02 51.69
CA MET A 195 -32.81 -22.26 51.24
C MET A 195 -32.51 -23.42 52.21
N ASP A 196 -31.24 -23.59 52.59
CA ASP A 196 -30.82 -24.61 53.56
C ASP A 196 -31.55 -24.46 54.90
N THR A 197 -31.67 -23.24 55.43
CA THR A 197 -32.43 -23.01 56.68
C THR A 197 -33.93 -23.30 56.54
N VAL A 198 -34.52 -23.13 55.35
CA VAL A 198 -35.92 -23.47 55.11
C VAL A 198 -36.08 -24.99 55.02
N ILE A 199 -35.16 -25.66 54.35
CA ILE A 199 -35.11 -27.12 54.28
C ILE A 199 -34.98 -27.70 55.70
N GLU A 200 -34.05 -27.21 56.51
CA GLU A 200 -33.84 -27.69 57.89
C GLU A 200 -35.07 -27.48 58.79
N ARG A 201 -35.72 -26.31 58.70
CA ARG A 201 -36.98 -26.06 59.42
C ARG A 201 -38.10 -26.98 58.92
N SER A 202 -38.17 -27.23 57.61
CA SER A 202 -39.16 -28.13 57.03
C SER A 202 -38.94 -29.57 57.49
N THR A 203 -37.70 -30.07 57.47
CA THR A 203 -37.36 -31.40 57.98
C THR A 203 -37.70 -31.52 59.46
N GLN A 204 -37.40 -30.51 60.28
CA GLN A 204 -37.78 -30.49 61.69
C GLN A 204 -39.30 -30.55 61.90
N ALA A 205 -40.07 -29.79 61.12
CA ALA A 205 -41.53 -29.84 61.19
C ALA A 205 -42.09 -31.22 60.79
N TYR A 206 -41.49 -31.88 59.79
CA TYR A 206 -41.85 -33.25 59.42
C TYR A 206 -41.55 -34.26 60.52
N GLU A 207 -40.39 -34.16 61.18
CA GLU A 207 -40.03 -35.00 62.33
C GLU A 207 -41.01 -34.81 63.50
N GLN A 208 -41.33 -33.56 63.86
CA GLN A 208 -42.32 -33.26 64.90
C GLN A 208 -43.72 -33.80 64.56
N ARG A 209 -44.13 -33.69 63.29
CA ARG A 209 -45.38 -34.28 62.81
C ARG A 209 -45.37 -35.81 62.93
N ALA A 210 -44.27 -36.46 62.56
CA ALA A 210 -44.13 -37.91 62.69
C ALA A 210 -44.22 -38.35 64.16
N GLU A 211 -43.57 -37.62 65.08
CA GLU A 211 -43.61 -37.90 66.51
C GLU A 211 -45.03 -37.72 67.10
N THR A 212 -45.73 -36.63 66.76
CA THR A 212 -47.10 -36.38 67.23
C THR A 212 -48.08 -37.42 66.69
N LEU A 213 -47.93 -37.86 65.43
CA LEU A 213 -48.71 -38.97 64.87
C LEU A 213 -48.45 -40.28 65.62
N ALA A 214 -47.19 -40.60 65.92
CA ALA A 214 -46.83 -41.78 66.69
C ALA A 214 -47.44 -41.75 68.11
N ARG A 215 -47.37 -40.61 68.81
CA ARG A 215 -48.01 -40.43 70.14
C ARG A 215 -49.52 -40.58 70.08
N THR A 216 -50.16 -39.98 69.06
CA THR A 216 -51.61 -40.07 68.86
C THR A 216 -52.03 -41.52 68.59
N SER A 217 -51.26 -42.25 67.78
CA SER A 217 -51.48 -43.66 67.51
C SER A 217 -51.40 -44.50 68.79
N ALA A 218 -50.37 -44.29 69.61
CA ALA A 218 -50.21 -44.98 70.88
C ALA A 218 -51.34 -44.66 71.87
N MET A 219 -51.79 -43.41 71.94
CA MET A 219 -52.91 -43.00 72.79
C MET A 219 -54.24 -43.64 72.33
N LYS A 220 -54.50 -43.67 71.02
CA LYS A 220 -55.66 -44.36 70.45
C LYS A 220 -55.64 -45.85 70.77
N GLU A 221 -54.49 -46.51 70.66
CA GLU A 221 -54.36 -47.93 71.00
C GLU A 221 -54.67 -48.18 72.48
N ARG A 222 -54.18 -47.34 73.39
CA ARG A 222 -54.52 -47.40 74.82
C ARG A 222 -56.02 -47.20 75.06
N HIS A 223 -56.61 -46.14 74.48
CA HIS A 223 -58.03 -45.87 74.61
C HIS A 223 -58.89 -47.03 74.08
N CYS A 224 -58.50 -47.66 72.96
CA CYS A 224 -59.19 -48.85 72.46
C CYS A 224 -59.14 -50.00 73.46
N LYS A 225 -57.97 -50.26 74.08
CA LYS A 225 -57.85 -51.29 75.14
C LYS A 225 -58.72 -50.97 76.35
N ASP A 226 -58.71 -49.72 76.82
CA ASP A 226 -59.52 -49.28 77.96
C ASP A 226 -61.02 -49.36 77.67
N THR A 227 -61.44 -49.01 76.45
CA THR A 227 -62.84 -49.13 76.01
C THR A 227 -63.28 -50.60 75.98
N VAL A 228 -62.43 -51.49 75.46
CA VAL A 228 -62.69 -52.93 75.47
C VAL A 228 -62.80 -53.44 76.92
N GLN A 229 -61.91 -53.02 77.81
CA GLN A 229 -61.94 -53.39 79.23
C GLN A 229 -63.21 -52.89 79.93
N TYR A 230 -63.58 -51.62 79.73
CA TYR A 230 -64.80 -51.02 80.28
C TYR A 230 -66.06 -51.77 79.82
N ASN A 231 -66.14 -52.14 78.53
CA ASN A 231 -67.27 -52.91 78.01
C ASN A 231 -67.38 -54.30 78.66
N ILE A 232 -66.25 -54.96 78.92
CA ILE A 232 -66.23 -56.24 79.65
C ILE A 232 -66.75 -56.06 81.08
N GLU A 233 -66.30 -55.01 81.78
CA GLU A 233 -66.75 -54.70 83.14
C GLU A 233 -68.24 -54.35 83.18
N LEU A 234 -68.73 -53.57 82.21
CA LEU A 234 -70.14 -53.23 82.09
C LEU A 234 -71.01 -54.48 81.90
N GLN A 235 -70.61 -55.37 80.98
CA GLN A 235 -71.31 -56.64 80.78
C GLN A 235 -71.34 -57.49 82.06
N GLU A 236 -70.27 -57.50 82.85
CA GLU A 236 -70.26 -58.20 84.13
C GLU A 236 -71.22 -57.56 85.14
N ARG A 237 -71.28 -56.22 85.21
CA ARG A 237 -72.24 -55.52 86.08
C ARG A 237 -73.68 -55.74 85.64
N GLU A 238 -73.95 -55.72 84.34
CA GLU A 238 -75.27 -56.06 83.79
C GLU A 238 -75.67 -57.49 84.17
N ARG A 239 -74.76 -58.47 84.08
CA ARG A 239 -75.00 -59.85 84.53
C ARG A 239 -75.39 -59.91 86.01
N ILE A 240 -74.70 -59.16 86.88
CA ILE A 240 -75.00 -59.11 88.32
C ILE A 240 -76.36 -58.43 88.58
N LEU A 241 -76.65 -57.32 87.90
CA LEU A 241 -77.93 -56.61 88.02
C LEU A 241 -79.10 -57.47 87.52
N ASP A 242 -78.93 -58.22 86.42
CA ASP A 242 -79.93 -59.17 85.94
C ASP A 242 -80.21 -60.27 86.97
N GLN A 243 -79.19 -60.75 87.67
CA GLN A 243 -79.36 -61.70 88.76
C GLN A 243 -80.12 -61.06 89.94
N GLU A 244 -79.76 -59.83 90.34
CA GLU A 244 -80.39 -59.10 91.44
C GLU A 244 -81.84 -58.69 91.13
N THR A 245 -82.11 -58.24 89.91
CA THR A 245 -83.46 -57.88 89.45
C THR A 245 -84.34 -59.13 89.36
N LYS A 246 -83.86 -60.25 88.81
CA LYS A 246 -84.59 -61.53 88.86
C LYS A 246 -84.93 -61.91 90.30
N LEU A 247 -84.02 -61.71 91.25
CA LEU A 247 -84.26 -61.93 92.68
C LEU A 247 -85.31 -60.95 93.25
N LYS A 248 -85.19 -59.65 92.97
CA LYS A 248 -86.14 -58.62 93.43
C LYS A 248 -87.54 -58.80 92.83
N THR A 249 -87.65 -59.08 91.53
CA THR A 249 -88.91 -59.36 90.85
C THR A 249 -89.54 -60.64 91.39
N PHE A 250 -88.74 -61.68 91.65
CA PHE A 250 -89.21 -62.87 92.35
C PHE A 250 -89.76 -62.53 93.75
N MET A 251 -89.11 -61.66 94.52
CA MET A 251 -89.64 -61.18 95.79
C MET A 251 -90.93 -60.36 95.61
N LEU A 252 -90.96 -59.36 94.72
CA LEU A 252 -92.13 -58.51 94.50
C LEU A 252 -93.37 -59.30 94.03
N ILE A 253 -93.22 -60.25 93.11
CA ILE A 253 -94.31 -61.12 92.67
C ILE A 253 -94.82 -62.00 93.82
N LYS A 254 -93.97 -62.36 94.79
CA LYS A 254 -94.39 -63.07 96.00
C LYS A 254 -95.11 -62.18 97.02
N PHE A 255 -95.02 -60.85 96.92
CA PHE A 255 -95.56 -59.90 97.90
C PHE A 255 -96.68 -58.95 97.40
N MET A 256 -96.99 -58.86 96.09
CA MET A 256 -98.01 -57.93 95.58
C MET A 256 -99.43 -58.52 95.51
N ASP A 257 -100.41 -57.74 95.99
CA ASP A 257 -101.85 -58.02 95.95
C ASP A 257 -102.55 -57.29 94.77
N ARG A 258 -103.61 -57.88 94.22
CA ARG A 258 -104.04 -57.69 92.81
C ARG A 258 -104.80 -56.38 92.49
N SER A 259 -104.95 -55.45 93.43
CA SER A 259 -105.95 -54.37 93.36
C SER A 259 -105.44 -52.96 92.97
N GLU A 260 -104.13 -52.73 92.88
CA GLU A 260 -103.56 -51.36 92.73
C GLU A 260 -103.20 -50.94 91.28
N LEU A 261 -103.37 -51.82 90.29
CA LEU A 261 -102.96 -51.54 88.89
C LEU A 261 -103.96 -50.74 88.04
N GLU A 262 -105.21 -50.56 88.48
CA GLU A 262 -106.26 -49.87 87.70
C GLU A 262 -106.31 -48.34 87.93
N GLU A 263 -105.69 -47.79 88.98
CA GLU A 263 -105.85 -46.36 89.34
C GLU A 263 -104.93 -45.41 88.55
N GLN A 264 -103.78 -45.86 88.06
CA GLN A 264 -102.78 -44.99 87.41
C GLN A 264 -103.21 -44.49 86.02
N ALA A 265 -104.11 -45.18 85.31
CA ALA A 265 -104.46 -44.86 83.92
C ALA A 265 -105.42 -43.66 83.74
N LYS A 266 -106.12 -43.23 84.79
CA LYS A 266 -107.17 -42.20 84.70
C LYS A 266 -106.67 -40.75 84.85
N LYS A 267 -105.42 -40.53 85.29
CA LYS A 267 -104.88 -39.18 85.57
C LYS A 267 -104.24 -38.50 84.35
N GLU A 268 -103.97 -39.21 83.27
CA GLU A 268 -103.20 -38.69 82.12
C GLU A 268 -104.08 -37.99 81.05
N GLU A 269 -105.40 -38.19 81.08
CA GLU A 269 -106.32 -37.68 80.06
C GLU A 269 -106.83 -36.24 80.34
N ALA A 270 -106.77 -35.78 81.59
CA ALA A 270 -107.31 -34.48 82.01
C ALA A 270 -106.42 -33.27 81.64
N LEU A 271 -105.14 -33.48 81.35
CA LEU A 271 -104.17 -32.40 81.09
C LEU A 271 -104.20 -31.85 79.65
N LYS A 272 -104.83 -32.56 78.70
CA LYS A 272 -104.83 -32.19 77.26
C LYS A 272 -105.92 -31.19 76.84
N ALA A 273 -106.86 -30.83 77.72
CA ALA A 273 -108.02 -29.98 77.38
C ALA A 273 -107.80 -28.46 77.57
N ILE A 274 -106.81 -28.04 78.37
CA ILE A 274 -106.66 -26.63 78.81
C ILE A 274 -105.87 -25.77 77.80
N GLN A 275 -105.08 -26.37 76.90
CA GLN A 275 -104.16 -25.65 76.02
C GLN A 275 -104.78 -24.93 74.81
N ARG A 276 -106.08 -25.12 74.49
CA ARG A 276 -106.67 -24.60 73.23
C ARG A 276 -107.33 -23.22 73.32
N ALA A 277 -107.46 -22.61 74.50
CA ALA A 277 -108.29 -21.40 74.67
C ALA A 277 -107.53 -20.04 74.65
N LYS A 278 -106.20 -20.02 74.53
CA LYS A 278 -105.40 -18.79 74.74
C LYS A 278 -104.83 -18.15 73.46
N ARG A 279 -105.53 -18.26 72.32
CA ARG A 279 -105.21 -17.53 71.08
C ARG A 279 -106.40 -16.71 70.61
N ARG A 280 -106.50 -15.46 71.09
CA ARG A 280 -106.93 -14.25 70.33
C ARG A 280 -107.21 -13.07 71.28
N ARG A 281 -106.36 -12.03 71.16
CA ARG A 281 -106.70 -10.59 71.05
C ARG A 281 -105.74 -9.71 71.88
N GLY A 282 -105.06 -8.83 71.16
CA GLY A 282 -104.44 -7.61 71.66
C GLY A 282 -103.16 -7.28 70.90
N GLU A 283 -103.18 -6.19 70.14
CA GLU A 283 -101.99 -5.54 69.58
C GLU A 283 -102.21 -4.03 69.78
N SER A 284 -101.46 -3.41 70.69
CA SER A 284 -100.86 -2.07 70.52
C SER A 284 -100.08 -1.59 71.77
N PHE A 285 -100.28 -2.20 72.95
CA PHE A 285 -99.29 -2.18 74.04
C PHE A 285 -98.39 -3.42 73.98
N GLU A 286 -98.93 -4.49 73.40
CA GLU A 286 -98.18 -5.63 72.93
C GLU A 286 -97.07 -5.27 71.96
N SER A 287 -96.98 -4.18 71.20
CA SER A 287 -95.90 -4.03 70.21
C SER A 287 -94.48 -3.92 70.80
N ARG A 288 -94.29 -3.30 71.98
CA ARG A 288 -93.01 -3.28 72.70
C ARG A 288 -92.79 -4.56 73.51
N GLU A 289 -93.86 -5.10 74.10
CA GLU A 289 -93.82 -6.39 74.80
C GLU A 289 -93.72 -7.57 73.82
N VAL A 290 -94.10 -7.37 72.56
CA VAL A 290 -94.00 -8.27 71.39
C VAL A 290 -92.65 -8.06 70.79
N ALA A 291 -92.08 -6.86 70.67
CA ALA A 291 -90.66 -6.73 70.32
C ALA A 291 -89.79 -7.42 71.37
N TYR A 292 -90.09 -7.24 72.66
CA TYR A 292 -89.41 -7.92 73.77
C TYR A 292 -89.70 -9.42 73.79
N ARG A 293 -90.94 -9.88 73.59
CA ARG A 293 -91.31 -11.30 73.44
C ARG A 293 -90.76 -11.92 72.15
N ARG A 294 -90.61 -11.18 71.06
CA ARG A 294 -90.02 -11.64 69.79
C ARG A 294 -88.52 -11.79 69.95
N LEU A 295 -87.87 -10.88 70.67
CA LEU A 295 -86.49 -11.02 71.11
C LEU A 295 -86.33 -12.19 72.10
N LEU A 296 -87.30 -12.41 72.98
CA LEU A 296 -87.38 -13.56 73.89
C LEU A 296 -87.66 -14.89 73.16
N GLU A 297 -88.43 -14.86 72.05
CA GLU A 297 -88.71 -16.01 71.17
C GLU A 297 -87.51 -16.34 70.27
N LEU A 298 -86.73 -15.33 69.87
CA LEU A 298 -85.47 -15.48 69.13
C LEU A 298 -84.31 -15.91 70.05
N ALA A 299 -84.37 -15.55 71.33
CA ALA A 299 -83.51 -16.07 72.36
C ALA A 299 -84.07 -17.42 72.83
N GLU A 300 -83.65 -18.53 72.20
CA GLU A 300 -84.13 -19.89 72.49
C GLU A 300 -84.09 -20.28 73.99
N ASN A 301 -83.34 -19.52 74.82
CA ASN A 301 -83.10 -19.76 76.24
C ASN A 301 -83.83 -18.76 77.17
N GLY A 302 -84.61 -17.81 76.65
CA GLY A 302 -85.37 -16.84 77.46
C GLY A 302 -84.54 -15.71 78.11
N ASP A 303 -83.23 -15.65 77.84
CA ASP A 303 -82.32 -14.62 78.36
C ASP A 303 -81.87 -13.66 77.24
N ILE A 304 -82.29 -12.39 77.35
CA ILE A 304 -82.02 -11.34 76.38
C ILE A 304 -80.57 -10.88 76.43
N ASP A 305 -79.92 -10.95 77.59
CA ASP A 305 -78.51 -10.56 77.72
C ASP A 305 -77.60 -11.51 76.94
N TRP A 306 -77.97 -12.79 76.85
CA TRP A 306 -77.25 -13.77 76.02
C TRP A 306 -77.43 -13.50 74.52
N LEU A 307 -78.63 -13.08 74.08
CA LEU A 307 -78.88 -12.67 72.69
C LEU A 307 -78.09 -11.40 72.33
N VAL A 308 -78.05 -10.41 73.22
CA VAL A 308 -77.25 -9.19 73.04
C VAL A 308 -75.76 -9.53 72.99
N LYS A 309 -75.25 -10.41 73.86
CA LYS A 309 -73.86 -10.91 73.77
C LYS A 309 -73.60 -11.65 72.46
N GLY A 310 -74.55 -12.45 71.98
CA GLY A 310 -74.46 -13.12 70.68
C GLY A 310 -74.49 -12.15 69.50
N PHE A 311 -75.23 -11.05 69.62
CA PHE A 311 -75.25 -9.97 68.64
C PHE A 311 -73.94 -9.19 68.64
N ILE A 312 -73.42 -8.82 69.82
CA ILE A 312 -72.11 -8.18 69.96
C ILE A 312 -71.00 -9.09 69.38
N ALA A 313 -71.02 -10.39 69.66
CA ALA A 313 -70.05 -11.32 69.07
C ALA A 313 -70.19 -11.46 67.55
N LYS A 314 -71.41 -11.33 66.99
CA LYS A 314 -71.64 -11.26 65.55
C LYS A 314 -71.21 -9.93 64.95
N GLU A 315 -71.42 -8.82 65.68
CA GLU A 315 -71.00 -7.48 65.32
C GLU A 315 -69.48 -7.37 65.30
N GLU A 316 -68.78 -7.91 66.30
CA GLU A 316 -67.31 -8.01 66.34
C GLU A 316 -66.78 -8.81 65.15
N LYS A 317 -67.42 -9.93 64.79
CA LYS A 317 -67.09 -10.69 63.57
C LYS A 317 -67.34 -9.87 62.31
N ASN A 318 -68.45 -9.13 62.25
CA ASN A 318 -68.76 -8.25 61.12
C ASN A 318 -67.76 -7.09 61.02
N PHE A 319 -67.33 -6.53 62.15
CA PHE A 319 -66.30 -5.50 62.20
C PHE A 319 -64.97 -6.06 61.71
N ALA A 320 -64.58 -7.26 62.13
CA ALA A 320 -63.39 -7.93 61.61
C ALA A 320 -63.46 -8.17 60.09
N TYR A 321 -64.63 -8.59 59.57
CA TYR A 321 -64.83 -8.71 58.12
C TYR A 321 -64.78 -7.37 57.40
N PHE A 322 -65.31 -6.30 57.99
CA PHE A 322 -65.25 -4.96 57.41
C PHE A 322 -63.83 -4.41 57.41
N SER A 323 -63.07 -4.60 58.49
CA SER A 323 -61.65 -4.26 58.55
C SER A 323 -60.86 -5.02 57.49
N TYR A 324 -61.09 -6.33 57.36
CA TYR A 324 -60.45 -7.15 56.34
C TYR A 324 -60.82 -6.72 54.92
N ALA A 325 -62.10 -6.40 54.65
CA ALA A 325 -62.54 -5.87 53.36
C ALA A 325 -61.89 -4.51 53.06
N THR A 326 -61.70 -3.66 54.07
CA THR A 326 -61.03 -2.37 53.93
C THR A 326 -59.54 -2.54 53.63
N GLU A 327 -58.86 -3.48 54.32
CA GLU A 327 -57.47 -3.83 54.02
C GLU A 327 -57.30 -4.38 52.61
N LEU A 328 -58.18 -5.28 52.18
CA LEU A 328 -58.21 -5.78 50.80
C LEU A 328 -58.43 -4.66 49.78
N ASN A 329 -59.29 -3.69 50.07
CA ASN A 329 -59.52 -2.55 49.19
C ASN A 329 -58.28 -1.65 49.10
N ASN A 330 -57.62 -1.38 50.23
CA ASN A 330 -56.35 -0.64 50.26
C ASN A 330 -55.24 -1.36 49.47
N GLU A 331 -55.17 -2.69 49.59
CA GLU A 331 -54.22 -3.50 48.85
C GLU A 331 -54.54 -3.52 47.35
N MET A 332 -55.83 -3.53 46.99
CA MET A 332 -56.28 -3.39 45.61
C MET A 332 -55.89 -2.04 45.00
N GLU A 333 -56.10 -0.93 45.71
CA GLU A 333 -55.66 0.40 45.26
C GLU A 333 -54.14 0.47 45.11
N ARG A 334 -53.40 -0.14 46.03
CA ARG A 334 -51.93 -0.22 45.96
C ARG A 334 -51.47 -1.00 44.71
N LEU A 335 -52.13 -2.11 44.41
CA LEU A 335 -51.85 -2.90 43.21
C LEU A 335 -52.22 -2.15 41.93
N GLN A 336 -53.37 -1.46 41.91
CA GLN A 336 -53.76 -0.63 40.77
C GLN A 336 -52.77 0.50 40.51
N LYS A 337 -52.25 1.13 41.57
CA LYS A 337 -51.19 2.14 41.44
C LYS A 337 -49.92 1.57 40.84
N LYS A 338 -49.46 0.40 41.31
CA LYS A 338 -48.32 -0.30 40.72
C LYS A 338 -48.53 -0.67 39.26
N ILE A 339 -49.73 -1.12 38.88
CA ILE A 339 -50.07 -1.43 37.49
C ILE A 339 -49.95 -0.16 36.64
N LYS A 340 -50.46 0.97 37.13
CA LYS A 340 -50.36 2.26 36.44
C LYS A 340 -48.90 2.74 36.31
N ASP A 341 -48.11 2.59 37.36
CA ASP A 341 -46.70 2.96 37.34
C ASP A 341 -45.92 2.09 36.32
N LEU A 342 -46.17 0.78 36.29
CA LEU A 342 -45.59 -0.13 35.30
C LEU A 342 -46.05 0.18 33.88
N GLN A 343 -47.32 0.54 33.67
CA GLN A 343 -47.82 0.96 32.36
C GLN A 343 -47.11 2.23 31.88
N ASN A 344 -46.90 3.20 32.76
CA ASN A 344 -46.16 4.42 32.41
C ASN A 344 -44.70 4.10 32.07
N GLU A 345 -44.05 3.19 32.80
CA GLU A 345 -42.69 2.74 32.53
C GLU A 345 -42.59 2.03 31.17
N ILE A 346 -43.55 1.17 30.83
CA ILE A 346 -43.64 0.53 29.50
C ILE A 346 -43.76 1.60 28.41
N THR A 347 -44.65 2.58 28.55
CA THR A 347 -44.81 3.63 27.54
C THR A 347 -43.55 4.49 27.37
N LEU A 348 -42.79 4.73 28.46
CA LEU A 348 -41.54 5.46 28.39
C LEU A 348 -40.48 4.66 27.63
N LEU A 349 -40.35 3.36 27.93
CA LEU A 349 -39.42 2.46 27.24
C LEU A 349 -39.77 2.30 25.75
N GLU A 350 -41.05 2.21 25.40
CA GLU A 350 -41.51 2.18 24.00
C GLU A 350 -41.12 3.47 23.27
N MET A 351 -41.32 4.65 23.89
CA MET A 351 -40.90 5.92 23.30
C MET A 351 -39.37 6.04 23.17
N GLU A 352 -38.61 5.55 24.14
CA GLU A 352 -37.14 5.51 24.05
C GLU A 352 -36.66 4.56 22.94
N GLN A 353 -37.32 3.41 22.78
CA GLN A 353 -37.04 2.47 21.70
C GLN A 353 -37.34 3.09 20.33
N ASP A 354 -38.51 3.71 20.14
CA ASP A 354 -38.88 4.37 18.87
C ASP A 354 -37.89 5.50 18.51
N ASN A 355 -37.42 6.27 19.50
CA ASN A 355 -36.42 7.32 19.30
C ASN A 355 -35.04 6.73 18.93
N ALA A 356 -34.64 5.61 19.54
CA ALA A 356 -33.41 4.91 19.19
C ALA A 356 -33.49 4.33 17.77
N GLU A 357 -34.59 3.65 17.43
CA GLU A 357 -34.81 3.07 16.11
C GLU A 357 -34.85 4.13 15.00
N SER A 358 -35.48 5.28 15.25
CA SER A 358 -35.49 6.40 14.28
C SER A 358 -34.11 7.05 14.12
N SER A 359 -33.33 7.17 15.19
CA SER A 359 -31.93 7.61 15.12
C SER A 359 -31.07 6.61 14.34
N ASP A 360 -31.22 5.32 14.59
CA ASP A 360 -30.49 4.26 13.90
C ASP A 360 -30.85 4.20 12.41
N LEU A 361 -32.12 4.34 12.06
CA LEU A 361 -32.57 4.47 10.67
C LEU A 361 -31.96 5.70 10.01
N HIS A 362 -31.90 6.85 10.69
CA HIS A 362 -31.27 8.03 10.13
C HIS A 362 -29.78 7.79 9.84
N ILE A 363 -29.04 7.19 10.78
CA ILE A 363 -27.63 6.83 10.60
C ILE A 363 -27.45 5.86 9.44
N LEU A 364 -28.30 4.84 9.32
CA LEU A 364 -28.26 3.87 8.22
C LEU A 364 -28.47 4.57 6.87
N THR A 365 -29.47 5.45 6.76
CA THR A 365 -29.70 6.21 5.51
C THR A 365 -28.53 7.11 5.15
N GLU A 366 -27.84 7.71 6.15
CA GLU A 366 -26.66 8.54 5.92
C GLU A 366 -25.43 7.70 5.48
N LEU A 367 -25.31 6.47 5.98
CA LEU A 367 -24.28 5.53 5.56
C LEU A 367 -24.54 4.99 4.15
N GLU A 368 -25.80 4.69 3.80
CA GLU A 368 -26.20 4.24 2.46
C GLU A 368 -25.95 5.31 1.40
N GLU A 369 -26.57 6.49 1.53
CA GLU A 369 -25.83 7.76 1.59
C GLU A 369 -24.42 7.85 0.97
N LYS A 370 -23.46 7.79 1.89
CA LYS A 370 -22.02 7.84 1.65
C LYS A 370 -21.53 6.67 0.82
N LEU A 371 -22.07 5.47 1.02
CA LEU A 371 -21.70 4.28 0.27
C LEU A 371 -22.04 4.46 -1.22
N ARG A 372 -23.24 4.95 -1.52
CA ARG A 372 -23.68 5.25 -2.89
C ARG A 372 -22.73 6.24 -3.56
N LYS A 373 -22.42 7.36 -2.90
CA LYS A 373 -21.46 8.36 -3.43
C LYS A 373 -20.08 7.76 -3.68
N ALA A 374 -19.55 6.98 -2.74
CA ALA A 374 -18.26 6.32 -2.89
C ALA A 374 -18.26 5.30 -4.05
N THR A 375 -19.34 4.55 -4.23
CA THR A 375 -19.47 3.61 -5.36
C THR A 375 -19.57 4.32 -6.71
N GLU A 376 -20.29 5.46 -6.78
CA GLU A 376 -20.36 6.28 -7.99
C GLU A 376 -18.99 6.88 -8.34
N GLU A 377 -18.25 7.37 -7.36
CA GLU A 377 -16.88 7.86 -7.55
C GLU A 377 -15.94 6.74 -8.03
N ALA A 378 -15.98 5.56 -7.39
CA ALA A 378 -15.19 4.40 -7.80
C ALA A 378 -15.50 3.98 -9.24
N ASN A 379 -16.77 3.89 -9.62
CA ASN A 379 -17.20 3.57 -10.99
C ASN A 379 -16.67 4.61 -12.00
N ARG A 380 -16.75 5.90 -11.66
CA ARG A 380 -16.19 6.97 -12.51
C ARG A 380 -14.68 6.84 -12.71
N TYR A 381 -13.93 6.46 -11.67
CA TYR A 381 -12.49 6.20 -11.80
C TYR A 381 -12.19 4.97 -12.64
N GLU A 382 -12.98 3.90 -12.47
CA GLU A 382 -12.84 2.68 -13.27
C GLU A 382 -13.10 2.95 -14.75
N ASP A 383 -14.15 3.70 -15.08
CA ASP A 383 -14.46 4.08 -16.46
C ASP A 383 -13.37 4.96 -17.08
N SER A 384 -12.82 5.91 -16.31
CA SER A 384 -11.67 6.72 -16.74
C SER A 384 -10.42 5.88 -17.00
N CYS A 385 -10.17 4.86 -16.17
CA CYS A 385 -9.08 3.92 -16.34
C CYS A 385 -9.27 3.04 -17.57
N LYS A 386 -10.51 2.55 -17.82
CA LYS A 386 -10.86 1.78 -19.02
C LYS A 386 -10.63 2.59 -20.29
N GLU A 387 -11.06 3.85 -20.33
CA GLU A 387 -10.84 4.73 -21.49
C GLU A 387 -9.34 5.00 -21.71
N SER A 388 -8.60 5.29 -20.63
CA SER A 388 -7.15 5.50 -20.71
C SER A 388 -6.41 4.25 -21.20
N SER A 389 -6.82 3.07 -20.73
CA SER A 389 -6.27 1.78 -21.16
C SER A 389 -6.57 1.49 -22.63
N LYS A 390 -7.75 1.86 -23.13
CA LYS A 390 -8.12 1.75 -24.54
C LYS A 390 -7.24 2.66 -25.41
N ILE A 391 -7.03 3.91 -25.01
CA ILE A 391 -6.14 4.85 -25.72
C ILE A 391 -4.71 4.31 -25.72
N LEU A 392 -4.22 3.82 -24.59
CA LEU A 392 -2.88 3.24 -24.47
C LEU A 392 -2.71 2.01 -25.36
N GLY A 393 -3.71 1.13 -25.41
CA GLY A 393 -3.75 -0.01 -26.33
C GLY A 393 -3.66 0.41 -27.79
N GLN A 394 -4.44 1.41 -28.22
CA GLN A 394 -4.37 1.96 -29.58
C GLN A 394 -2.97 2.51 -29.91
N ARG A 395 -2.31 3.18 -28.96
CA ARG A 395 -0.94 3.68 -29.14
C ARG A 395 0.07 2.55 -29.22
N LYS A 396 -0.04 1.51 -28.38
CA LYS A 396 0.81 0.31 -28.47
C LYS A 396 0.71 -0.35 -29.85
N SER A 397 -0.51 -0.57 -30.35
CA SER A 397 -0.71 -1.13 -31.69
C SER A 397 -0.11 -0.25 -32.79
N ALA A 398 -0.19 1.08 -32.67
CA ALA A 398 0.46 2.00 -33.60
C ALA A 398 1.99 1.92 -33.54
N VAL A 399 2.57 1.77 -32.36
CA VAL A 399 4.03 1.58 -32.18
C VAL A 399 4.47 0.24 -32.74
N GLU A 400 3.72 -0.84 -32.51
CA GLU A 400 3.98 -2.15 -33.12
C GLU A 400 3.96 -2.08 -34.65
N PHE A 401 2.98 -1.36 -35.21
CA PHE A 401 2.89 -1.14 -36.65
C PHE A 401 4.12 -0.40 -37.19
N LEU A 402 4.53 0.70 -36.55
CA LEU A 402 5.73 1.45 -36.95
C LEU A 402 7.00 0.61 -36.82
N PHE A 403 7.14 -0.16 -35.74
CA PHE A 403 8.29 -1.03 -35.51
C PHE A 403 8.44 -2.08 -36.62
N LYS A 404 7.31 -2.68 -37.05
CA LYS A 404 7.27 -3.63 -38.17
C LYS A 404 7.57 -2.95 -39.51
N GLN A 405 6.98 -1.77 -39.77
CA GLN A 405 7.15 -1.06 -41.05
C GLN A 405 8.59 -0.56 -41.26
N MET A 406 9.27 -0.17 -40.18
CA MET A 406 10.65 0.35 -40.23
C MET A 406 11.73 -0.74 -40.24
N ASN A 407 11.34 -2.02 -40.20
CA ASN A 407 12.23 -3.18 -40.08
C ASN A 407 13.26 -3.01 -38.94
N CYS A 408 12.79 -2.61 -37.76
CA CYS A 408 13.65 -2.45 -36.59
C CYS A 408 14.09 -3.82 -36.04
N ASP A 409 15.37 -3.97 -35.68
CA ASP A 409 15.91 -5.22 -35.13
C ASP A 409 15.39 -5.46 -33.70
N ALA A 410 14.47 -6.42 -33.56
CA ALA A 410 13.91 -6.84 -32.26
C ALA A 410 14.84 -7.72 -31.43
N THR A 411 16.00 -8.10 -31.97
CA THR A 411 16.90 -9.11 -31.36
C THR A 411 17.46 -8.64 -30.02
N LYS A 412 17.86 -7.37 -29.91
CA LYS A 412 18.37 -6.78 -28.66
C LYS A 412 17.33 -6.69 -27.55
N ILE A 413 16.07 -6.43 -27.90
CA ILE A 413 14.97 -6.35 -26.93
C ILE A 413 14.56 -7.76 -26.48
N LYS A 414 14.50 -8.73 -27.41
CA LYS A 414 14.16 -10.13 -27.10
C LYS A 414 15.18 -10.82 -26.18
N GLU A 415 16.48 -10.51 -26.32
CA GLU A 415 17.53 -11.00 -25.42
C GLU A 415 17.44 -10.40 -24.01
N GLN A 416 17.03 -9.13 -23.89
CA GLN A 416 16.98 -8.43 -22.60
C GLN A 416 15.72 -8.72 -21.77
N LEU A 417 14.60 -9.09 -22.41
CA LEU A 417 13.28 -9.14 -21.75
C LEU A 417 12.63 -10.52 -21.64
N GLY A 418 13.21 -11.58 -22.23
CA GLY A 418 12.72 -12.94 -22.06
C GLY A 418 11.40 -13.24 -22.78
N GLU A 419 11.52 -13.99 -23.88
CA GLU A 419 10.52 -14.75 -24.66
C GLU A 419 9.22 -14.12 -25.19
N ASN A 420 8.65 -13.04 -24.65
CA ASN A 420 7.46 -12.44 -25.26
C ASN A 420 7.81 -11.11 -25.91
N GLY A 421 8.03 -11.13 -27.23
CA GLY A 421 8.28 -9.95 -28.07
C GLY A 421 7.07 -9.02 -28.23
N GLU A 422 6.19 -8.96 -27.23
CA GLU A 422 5.00 -8.13 -27.16
C GLU A 422 5.31 -6.79 -26.49
N ILE A 423 4.68 -5.70 -26.94
CA ILE A 423 4.90 -4.36 -26.38
C ILE A 423 4.10 -4.21 -25.08
N THR A 424 4.77 -4.38 -23.94
CA THR A 424 4.22 -4.09 -22.61
C THR A 424 4.50 -2.63 -22.18
N ASP A 425 3.78 -2.12 -21.16
CA ASP A 425 3.92 -0.73 -20.68
C ASP A 425 5.33 -0.40 -20.18
N LEU A 426 6.00 -1.40 -19.61
CA LEU A 426 7.38 -1.28 -19.13
C LEU A 426 8.39 -1.25 -20.28
N ASN A 427 8.07 -1.91 -21.39
CA ASN A 427 8.97 -2.09 -22.53
C ASN A 427 8.77 -1.02 -23.60
N LEU A 428 7.65 -0.28 -23.57
CA LEU A 428 7.27 0.72 -24.56
C LEU A 428 8.35 1.79 -24.80
N LEU A 429 9.02 2.26 -23.73
CA LEU A 429 10.13 3.22 -23.82
C LEU A 429 11.32 2.66 -24.60
N GLN A 430 11.67 1.40 -24.38
CA GLN A 430 12.78 0.75 -25.07
C GLN A 430 12.47 0.54 -26.57
N PHE A 431 11.21 0.26 -26.91
CA PHE A 431 10.76 0.24 -28.31
C PHE A 431 10.86 1.64 -28.96
N PHE A 432 10.51 2.71 -28.24
CA PHE A 432 10.69 4.07 -28.75
C PHE A 432 12.16 4.43 -29.01
N ASP A 433 13.08 4.07 -28.11
CA ASP A 433 14.51 4.34 -28.29
C ASP A 433 15.07 3.70 -29.57
N ILE A 434 14.64 2.48 -29.88
CA ILE A 434 15.05 1.78 -31.10
C ILE A 434 14.43 2.42 -32.35
N ILE A 435 13.15 2.76 -32.31
CA ILE A 435 12.47 3.45 -33.41
C ILE A 435 13.13 4.81 -33.65
N GLU A 436 13.45 5.56 -32.61
CA GLU A 436 14.14 6.85 -32.70
C GLU A 436 15.51 6.69 -33.35
N LYS A 437 16.30 5.72 -32.88
CA LYS A 437 17.62 5.46 -33.44
C LYS A 437 17.55 5.09 -34.93
N LYS A 438 16.63 4.19 -35.30
CA LYS A 438 16.44 3.77 -36.70
C LYS A 438 15.95 4.91 -37.57
N THR A 439 15.06 5.76 -37.04
CA THR A 439 14.56 6.95 -37.74
C THR A 439 15.69 7.95 -37.99
N ASN A 440 16.55 8.19 -37.00
CA ASN A 440 17.72 9.06 -37.14
C ASN A 440 18.73 8.51 -38.16
N GLU A 441 18.96 7.19 -38.18
CA GLU A 441 19.80 6.54 -39.21
C GLU A 441 19.22 6.73 -40.63
N LEU A 442 17.91 6.54 -40.81
CA LEU A 442 17.25 6.73 -42.10
C LEU A 442 17.25 8.20 -42.55
N LEU A 443 17.05 9.14 -41.62
CA LEU A 443 17.18 10.58 -41.90
C LEU A 443 18.60 10.95 -42.33
N LEU A 444 19.62 10.36 -41.69
CA LEU A 444 21.01 10.56 -42.08
C LEU A 444 21.27 10.02 -43.48
N MET A 445 20.83 8.79 -43.79
CA MET A 445 20.96 8.21 -45.13
C MET A 445 20.25 9.05 -46.18
N ALA A 446 19.02 9.50 -45.91
CA ALA A 446 18.27 10.38 -46.81
C ALA A 446 18.98 11.72 -47.04
N SER A 447 19.62 12.29 -46.01
CA SER A 447 20.41 13.51 -46.14
C SER A 447 21.61 13.29 -47.07
N VAL A 448 22.34 12.17 -46.89
CA VAL A 448 23.51 11.82 -47.69
C VAL A 448 23.14 11.56 -49.16
N LEU A 449 22.05 10.83 -49.40
CA LEU A 449 21.53 10.60 -50.76
C LEU A 449 21.12 11.90 -51.45
N ARG A 450 20.53 12.86 -50.72
CA ARG A 450 20.17 14.18 -51.27
C ARG A 450 21.40 15.04 -51.58
N TYR A 451 22.42 15.02 -50.72
CA TYR A 451 23.69 15.68 -51.03
C TYR A 451 24.38 15.07 -52.25
N ALA A 452 24.40 13.73 -52.35
CA ALA A 452 24.96 13.03 -53.51
C ALA A 452 24.18 13.30 -54.81
N ALA A 453 22.85 13.41 -54.75
CA ALA A 453 22.02 13.79 -55.89
C ALA A 453 22.24 15.26 -56.31
N ALA A 454 22.36 16.18 -55.36
CA ALA A 454 22.65 17.59 -55.63
C ALA A 454 24.04 17.80 -56.26
N GLU A 455 25.04 17.01 -55.85
CA GLU A 455 26.37 17.00 -56.49
C GLU A 455 26.32 16.45 -57.93
N ALA A 456 25.44 15.49 -58.22
CA ALA A 456 25.27 14.92 -59.57
C ALA A 456 24.53 15.86 -60.54
N GLU A 457 23.66 16.74 -60.04
CA GLU A 457 22.87 17.68 -60.86
C GLU A 457 23.50 19.06 -61.02
N GLY A 458 24.64 19.34 -60.36
CA GLY A 458 25.44 20.55 -60.59
C GLY A 458 24.87 21.85 -60.01
N GLU A 459 24.00 21.78 -59.00
CA GLU A 459 23.43 22.95 -58.33
C GLU A 459 24.35 23.46 -57.19
N GLN A 460 24.81 24.71 -57.29
CA GLN A 460 25.77 25.33 -56.34
C GLN A 460 25.20 25.69 -54.96
N TYR A 461 23.91 25.43 -54.69
CA TYR A 461 23.31 25.62 -53.37
C TYR A 461 22.38 24.47 -53.03
N ALA A 462 22.89 23.44 -52.35
CA ALA A 462 22.06 22.40 -51.76
C ALA A 462 21.09 23.03 -50.74
N VAL A 463 19.79 22.85 -50.94
CA VAL A 463 18.76 23.28 -50.00
C VAL A 463 19.02 22.62 -48.63
N PRO A 464 19.07 23.38 -47.51
CA PRO A 464 19.28 22.79 -46.20
C PRO A 464 18.22 21.72 -45.91
N PHE A 465 18.66 20.52 -45.52
CA PHE A 465 17.75 19.44 -45.15
C PHE A 465 16.93 19.85 -43.91
N ALA A 466 15.71 20.33 -44.13
CA ALA A 466 14.74 20.55 -43.08
C ALA A 466 14.21 19.20 -42.62
N ASN A 467 14.51 18.80 -41.37
CA ASN A 467 14.01 17.55 -40.82
C ASN A 467 12.46 17.57 -40.82
N PRO A 468 11.79 16.67 -41.56
CA PRO A 468 10.33 16.63 -41.64
C PRO A 468 9.65 16.40 -40.28
N LEU A 469 10.38 15.82 -39.32
CA LEU A 469 9.87 15.51 -37.98
C LEU A 469 9.92 16.70 -37.01
N LEU A 470 10.73 17.74 -37.30
CA LEU A 470 10.80 18.95 -36.47
C LEU A 470 9.57 19.87 -36.65
N GLY A 471 8.80 19.72 -37.73
CA GLY A 471 7.52 20.41 -37.95
C GLY A 471 6.32 19.77 -37.23
N GLY A 472 6.50 18.61 -36.58
CA GLY A 472 5.42 17.81 -35.99
C GLY A 472 4.85 18.32 -34.67
N THR A 473 5.44 19.35 -34.05
CA THR A 473 4.95 19.93 -32.79
C THR A 473 3.55 20.54 -32.90
N GLY A 474 3.10 20.90 -34.11
CA GLY A 474 1.72 21.35 -34.37
C GLY A 474 0.66 20.24 -34.43
N LEU A 475 1.06 18.96 -34.51
CA LEU A 475 0.14 17.80 -34.58
C LEU A 475 -0.07 17.10 -33.24
N LEU A 476 0.70 17.47 -32.20
CA LEU A 476 0.41 17.08 -30.83
C LEU A 476 -0.84 17.85 -30.38
N LYS A 477 -2.03 17.25 -30.56
CA LYS A 477 -3.18 17.62 -29.75
C LYS A 477 -2.71 17.63 -28.30
N THR A 478 -2.64 18.82 -27.70
CA THR A 478 -2.32 19.00 -26.29
C THR A 478 -3.20 18.04 -25.51
N MET A 479 -2.60 16.96 -24.99
CA MET A 479 -3.35 16.05 -24.12
C MET A 479 -3.76 16.89 -22.92
N ASP A 480 -5.08 17.04 -22.77
CA ASP A 480 -5.67 17.76 -21.67
C ASP A 480 -5.30 17.02 -20.38
N ARG A 481 -4.32 17.55 -19.64
CA ARG A 481 -3.78 16.96 -18.42
C ARG A 481 -4.85 16.73 -17.35
N THR A 482 -6.01 17.39 -17.48
CA THR A 482 -7.17 17.20 -16.61
C THR A 482 -7.83 15.82 -16.75
N ARG A 483 -7.51 15.04 -17.80
CA ARG A 483 -8.05 13.69 -18.02
C ARG A 483 -7.18 12.55 -17.48
N LEU A 484 -5.96 12.83 -17.03
CA LEU A 484 -5.04 11.83 -16.48
C LEU A 484 -5.09 11.89 -14.95
N CYS A 485 -6.18 11.35 -14.39
CA CYS A 485 -6.49 11.23 -12.96
C CYS A 485 -6.45 12.55 -12.17
N PRO A 486 -7.50 12.88 -11.40
CA PRO A 486 -7.40 13.98 -10.45
C PRO A 486 -6.30 13.67 -9.41
N PRO A 487 -5.67 14.71 -8.84
CA PRO A 487 -4.65 14.54 -7.82
C PRO A 487 -5.22 13.75 -6.62
N PRO A 488 -4.38 12.97 -5.92
CA PRO A 488 -4.82 12.26 -4.72
C PRO A 488 -5.31 13.26 -3.66
N PRO A 489 -6.25 12.85 -2.79
CA PRO A 489 -6.83 13.71 -1.77
C PRO A 489 -5.81 14.32 -0.81
#